data_AF-A0A4D6Y567-F1
#
_entry.id   AF-A0A4D6Y567-F1
#
_cell.length_a   1.000
_cell.length_b   1.000
_cell.length_c   1.000
_cell.angle_alpha   90.00
_cell.angle_beta   90.00
_cell.angle_gamma   90.00
#
_symmetry.space_group_name_H-M   'P 1'
#
loop_
_entity.id
_entity.type
_entity.pdbx_description
1 polymer ?
#
loop_
_entity_poly.entity_id
_entity_poly.type
_entity_poly.pdbx_seq_one_letter_code
_entity_poly.pdbx_strand_id
1 'polypeptide(L)'
;MYYPINEMFQTIQGEGYYTGTPSIFIRLQGCPIHCKWCDTKYTWTCLDRNEISYDELIKKNTPSSKWSSANVKKILFYIKQKKWTAKHVVITGGEPCIYDLSYLTEELEKQGYKCQIETSGTQLVQCSLNTWVTVSPKKNQNTLRAAILRSNEIKYPVLKKEDLLYLDKILLVLKNTKKHHISLQPISQNKEALDICIKKCTINNWRLSIQLHKYLLIQ
;
A
#
# COMPACT_ATOMS: atom_id res chain seq x y z
N MET A 1 14.54 -15.94 -0.54
CA MET A 1 13.59 -15.23 -1.43
C MET A 1 14.15 -13.86 -1.79
N TYR A 2 13.97 -13.44 -3.04
CA TYR A 2 14.36 -12.13 -3.55
C TYR A 2 13.11 -11.37 -4.02
N TYR A 3 13.15 -10.04 -3.88
CA TYR A 3 12.06 -9.14 -4.22
C TYR A 3 12.57 -8.05 -5.16
N PRO A 4 11.79 -7.66 -6.19
CA PRO A 4 12.19 -6.60 -7.10
C PRO A 4 11.86 -5.24 -6.47
N ILE A 5 12.83 -4.62 -5.83
CA ILE A 5 12.65 -3.35 -5.13
C ILE A 5 12.73 -2.21 -6.14
N ASN A 6 11.68 -1.41 -6.22
CA ASN A 6 11.68 -0.16 -6.98
C ASN A 6 12.18 1.01 -6.12
N GLU A 7 11.67 1.20 -4.91
CA GLU A 7 12.06 2.32 -4.04
C GLU A 7 12.14 1.88 -2.57
N MET A 8 13.06 2.50 -1.83
CA MET A 8 13.10 2.43 -0.37
C MET A 8 13.44 3.80 0.22
N PHE A 9 12.60 4.31 1.11
CA PHE A 9 12.78 5.61 1.74
C PHE A 9 12.04 5.69 3.09
N GLN A 10 12.48 6.59 3.97
CA GLN A 10 11.75 6.91 5.20
C GLN A 10 11.01 8.23 5.04
N THR A 11 9.72 8.24 5.40
CA THR A 11 8.82 9.40 5.32
C THR A 11 7.72 9.27 6.39
N ILE A 12 6.62 10.00 6.23
CA ILE A 12 5.38 9.84 7.00
C ILE A 12 4.35 9.07 6.16
N GLN A 13 3.71 8.04 6.71
CA GLN A 13 2.54 7.42 6.07
C GLN A 13 1.45 8.48 5.91
N GLY A 14 1.07 8.77 4.67
CA GLY A 14 0.15 9.84 4.34
C GLY A 14 -1.31 9.43 4.36
N GLU A 15 -1.65 8.15 4.34
CA GLU A 15 -3.00 7.65 4.07
C GLU A 15 -3.52 6.63 5.09
N GLY A 16 -4.84 6.53 5.20
CA GLY A 16 -5.54 5.50 5.95
C GLY A 16 -5.43 5.60 7.48
N TYR A 17 -5.42 4.45 8.13
CA TYR A 17 -5.38 4.34 9.59
C TYR A 17 -4.09 4.94 10.19
N TYR A 18 -2.95 4.72 9.54
CA TYR A 18 -1.63 5.13 10.01
C TYR A 18 -1.19 6.52 9.55
N THR A 19 -2.08 7.34 8.96
CA THR A 19 -1.74 8.72 8.58
C THR A 19 -1.02 9.47 9.72
N GLY A 20 0.15 10.05 9.42
CA GLY A 20 0.98 10.78 10.38
C GLY A 20 2.10 9.95 11.03
N THR A 21 2.16 8.63 10.78
CA THR A 21 3.15 7.74 11.40
C THR A 21 4.48 7.73 10.62
N PRO A 22 5.64 7.98 11.26
CA PRO A 22 6.95 7.78 10.63
C PRO A 22 7.12 6.34 10.14
N SER A 23 7.41 6.18 8.86
CA SER A 23 7.34 4.90 8.16
C SER A 23 8.48 4.74 7.16
N ILE A 24 9.00 3.52 7.05
CA ILE A 24 9.90 3.10 5.97
C ILE A 24 9.05 2.49 4.88
N PHE A 25 9.08 3.06 3.69
CA PHE A 25 8.40 2.51 2.52
C PHE A 25 9.32 1.55 1.78
N ILE A 26 8.79 0.38 1.43
CA ILE A 26 9.40 -0.58 0.51
C ILE A 26 8.43 -0.72 -0.67
N ARG A 27 8.77 -0.11 -1.80
CA ARG A 27 7.98 -0.16 -3.03
C ARG A 27 8.51 -1.28 -3.92
N LEU A 28 7.68 -2.28 -4.21
CA LEU A 28 8.02 -3.36 -5.15
C LEU A 28 7.72 -2.95 -6.60
N GLN A 29 8.35 -3.62 -7.55
CA GLN A 29 8.08 -3.54 -8.99
C GLN A 29 7.05 -4.59 -9.39
N GLY A 30 6.23 -4.31 -10.40
CA GLY A 30 5.27 -5.26 -10.99
C GLY A 30 3.83 -5.02 -10.54
N CYS A 31 2.92 -4.77 -11.46
CA CYS A 31 1.48 -4.65 -11.17
C CYS A 31 0.64 -5.04 -12.39
N PRO A 32 -0.13 -6.14 -12.34
CA PRO A 32 -0.93 -6.56 -13.49
C PRO A 32 -2.21 -5.73 -13.71
N ILE A 33 -2.54 -4.82 -12.79
CA ILE A 33 -3.85 -4.15 -12.76
C ILE A 33 -3.93 -2.94 -13.69
N HIS A 34 -2.81 -2.23 -13.84
CA HIS A 34 -2.68 -1.05 -14.70
C HIS A 34 -3.83 -0.02 -14.56
N CYS A 35 -4.15 0.38 -13.32
CA CYS A 35 -5.24 1.33 -13.07
C CYS A 35 -5.05 2.64 -13.86
N LYS A 36 -6.13 3.16 -14.48
CA LYS A 36 -6.08 4.41 -15.27
C LYS A 36 -5.49 5.60 -14.50
N TRP A 37 -5.85 5.71 -13.22
CA TRP A 37 -5.48 6.80 -12.31
C TRP A 37 -4.30 6.44 -11.38
N CYS A 38 -3.43 5.52 -11.80
CA CYS A 38 -2.27 5.12 -11.01
C CYS A 38 -1.21 6.23 -11.00
N ASP A 39 -0.82 6.71 -9.81
CA ASP A 39 0.25 7.69 -9.63
C ASP A 39 1.66 7.09 -9.81
N THR A 40 1.78 5.74 -9.85
CA THR A 40 3.06 5.02 -9.92
C THR A 40 3.15 4.09 -11.13
N LYS A 41 2.78 4.57 -12.33
CA LYS A 41 2.80 3.75 -13.57
C LYS A 41 4.17 3.15 -13.88
N TYR A 42 5.24 3.79 -13.44
CA TYR A 42 6.61 3.29 -13.59
C TYR A 42 6.85 1.95 -12.87
N THR A 43 5.99 1.54 -11.93
CA THR A 43 6.08 0.23 -11.26
C THR A 43 5.30 -0.89 -11.94
N TRP A 44 4.68 -0.67 -13.11
CA TRP A 44 3.79 -1.66 -13.71
C TRP A 44 4.49 -2.91 -14.24
N THR A 45 5.59 -2.74 -14.97
CA THR A 45 6.29 -3.83 -15.64
C THR A 45 7.63 -4.12 -15.00
N CYS A 46 7.88 -5.39 -14.67
CA CYS A 46 9.16 -5.85 -14.14
C CYS A 46 9.98 -6.42 -15.30
N LEU A 47 10.70 -5.56 -16.02
CA LEU A 47 11.51 -5.96 -17.17
C LEU A 47 12.97 -6.13 -16.76
N ASP A 48 13.59 -7.23 -17.17
CA ASP A 48 15.00 -7.56 -16.85
C ASP A 48 15.96 -6.45 -17.31
N ARG A 49 15.71 -5.85 -18.48
CA ARG A 49 16.52 -4.72 -18.99
C ARG A 49 16.51 -3.47 -18.11
N ASN A 50 15.57 -3.38 -17.17
CA ASN A 50 15.46 -2.29 -16.21
C ASN A 50 16.04 -2.66 -14.83
N GLU A 51 16.54 -3.88 -14.66
CA GLU A 51 17.25 -4.25 -13.45
C GLU A 51 18.57 -3.48 -13.37
N ILE A 52 18.81 -2.86 -12.22
CA ILE A 52 20.05 -2.14 -11.90
C ILE A 52 20.67 -2.73 -10.64
N SER A 53 21.94 -2.38 -10.40
CA SER A 53 22.60 -2.73 -9.15
C SER A 53 21.87 -2.15 -7.94
N TYR A 54 21.95 -2.82 -6.79
CA TYR A 54 21.32 -2.32 -5.57
C TYR A 54 21.91 -0.97 -5.14
N ASP A 55 23.21 -0.76 -5.39
CA ASP A 55 23.90 0.51 -5.10
C ASP A 55 23.41 1.66 -5.98
N GLU A 56 23.02 1.40 -7.23
CA GLU A 56 22.35 2.39 -8.07
C GLU A 56 20.93 2.66 -7.60
N LEU A 57 20.19 1.63 -7.17
CA LEU A 57 18.81 1.76 -6.69
C LEU A 57 18.74 2.71 -5.49
N ILE A 58 19.64 2.56 -4.53
CA ILE A 58 19.66 3.38 -3.31
C ILE A 58 20.12 4.83 -3.53
N LYS A 59 20.71 5.12 -4.69
CA LYS A 59 21.07 6.47 -5.15
C LYS A 59 19.98 7.10 -6.02
N LYS A 60 18.93 6.35 -6.37
CA LYS A 60 17.81 6.84 -7.18
C LYS A 60 17.11 7.98 -6.45
N ASN A 61 17.05 9.14 -7.10
CA ASN A 61 16.40 10.35 -6.60
C ASN A 61 15.14 10.74 -7.39
N THR A 62 14.85 10.03 -8.49
CA THR A 62 13.67 10.26 -9.33
C THR A 62 12.91 8.96 -9.58
N PRO A 63 11.57 9.01 -9.58
CA PRO A 63 10.76 7.84 -9.92
C PRO A 63 11.04 7.33 -11.33
N SER A 64 11.25 6.02 -11.47
CA SER A 64 11.48 5.37 -12.76
C SER A 64 11.20 3.87 -12.67
N SER A 65 11.14 3.20 -13.82
CA SER A 65 10.93 1.76 -13.92
C SER A 65 12.15 0.91 -13.55
N LYS A 66 13.25 1.54 -13.11
CA LYS A 66 14.44 0.85 -12.65
C LYS A 66 14.20 0.23 -11.27
N TRP A 67 14.58 -1.04 -11.14
CA TRP A 67 14.38 -1.86 -9.95
C TRP A 67 15.65 -2.69 -9.68
N SER A 68 15.78 -3.24 -8.47
CA SER A 68 16.89 -4.14 -8.14
C SER A 68 16.40 -5.33 -7.31
N SER A 69 16.95 -6.51 -7.59
CA SER A 69 16.67 -7.71 -6.82
C SER A 69 17.33 -7.67 -5.43
N ALA A 70 16.53 -7.72 -4.37
CA ALA A 70 17.01 -7.71 -2.99
C ALA A 70 16.33 -8.78 -2.14
N ASN A 71 17.12 -9.46 -1.30
CA ASN A 71 16.60 -10.32 -0.24
C ASN A 71 16.43 -9.53 1.06
N VAL A 72 15.78 -10.14 2.05
CA VAL A 72 15.52 -9.48 3.34
C VAL A 72 16.79 -9.04 4.07
N LYS A 73 17.91 -9.76 3.91
CA LYS A 73 19.20 -9.39 4.52
C LYS A 73 19.71 -8.06 3.95
N LYS A 74 19.66 -7.88 2.63
CA LYS A 74 20.02 -6.61 1.95
C LYS A 74 19.10 -5.47 2.40
N ILE A 75 17.79 -5.72 2.45
CA ILE A 75 16.78 -4.74 2.89
C ILE A 75 17.07 -4.27 4.32
N LEU A 76 17.26 -5.19 5.27
CA LEU A 76 17.56 -4.88 6.67
C LEU A 76 18.92 -4.18 6.83
N PHE A 77 19.94 -4.62 6.10
CA PHE A 77 21.24 -3.98 6.10
C PHE A 77 21.13 -2.52 5.66
N TYR A 78 20.40 -2.25 4.57
CA TYR A 78 20.20 -0.91 4.06
C TYR A 78 19.43 0.00 5.04
N ILE A 79 18.37 -0.51 5.65
CA ILE A 79 17.63 0.23 6.70
C ILE A 79 18.57 0.64 7.85
N LYS A 80 19.41 -0.30 8.32
CA LYS A 80 20.39 -0.04 9.38
C LYS A 80 21.46 0.97 8.94
N GLN A 81 21.98 0.83 7.72
CA GLN A 81 22.99 1.73 7.15
C GLN A 81 22.47 3.18 7.04
N LYS A 82 21.21 3.37 6.65
CA LYS A 82 20.57 4.69 6.58
C LYS A 82 20.25 5.29 7.95
N LYS A 83 20.41 4.53 9.04
CA LYS A 83 20.07 4.94 10.41
C LYS A 83 18.63 5.47 10.52
N TRP A 84 17.72 4.86 9.76
CA TRP A 84 16.29 5.16 9.84
C TRP A 84 15.74 4.79 11.21
N THR A 85 14.94 5.69 11.77
CA THR A 85 14.40 5.63 13.13
C THR A 85 12.97 5.11 13.17
N ALA A 86 12.25 5.19 12.05
CA ALA A 86 10.89 4.70 11.93
C ALA A 86 10.81 3.20 12.25
N LYS A 87 9.81 2.82 13.05
CA LYS A 87 9.54 1.42 13.44
C LYS A 87 8.37 0.81 12.71
N HIS A 88 7.75 1.56 11.81
CA HIS A 88 6.68 1.10 10.95
C HIS A 88 7.22 0.93 9.52
N VAL A 89 6.94 -0.19 8.87
CA VAL A 89 7.37 -0.51 7.50
C VAL A 89 6.14 -0.71 6.63
N VAL A 90 6.01 0.07 5.58
CA VAL A 90 4.91 0.00 4.61
C VAL A 90 5.43 -0.66 3.33
N ILE A 91 4.96 -1.88 3.06
CA ILE A 91 5.23 -2.61 1.84
C ILE A 91 4.11 -2.30 0.85
N THR A 92 4.48 -1.74 -0.30
CA THR A 92 3.57 -1.26 -1.34
C THR A 92 4.21 -1.52 -2.71
N GLY A 93 3.70 -0.88 -3.75
CA GLY A 93 4.43 -0.71 -4.99
C GLY A 93 4.22 -1.82 -5.98
N GLY A 94 3.92 -1.38 -7.20
CA GLY A 94 3.09 -2.18 -8.06
C GLY A 94 1.92 -2.80 -7.27
N GLU A 95 1.64 -4.08 -7.51
CA GLU A 95 0.81 -4.89 -6.62
C GLU A 95 1.73 -5.78 -5.77
N PRO A 96 1.99 -5.47 -4.49
CA PRO A 96 2.99 -6.19 -3.72
C PRO A 96 2.59 -7.64 -3.46
N CYS A 97 1.30 -7.97 -3.43
CA CYS A 97 0.80 -9.33 -3.18
C CYS A 97 0.91 -10.26 -4.40
N ILE A 98 1.53 -9.84 -5.52
CA ILE A 98 2.00 -10.82 -6.52
C ILE A 98 3.22 -11.61 -6.02
N TYR A 99 3.83 -11.19 -4.91
CA TYR A 99 4.94 -11.86 -4.23
C TYR A 99 4.49 -12.41 -2.88
N ASP A 100 5.11 -13.50 -2.42
CA ASP A 100 4.94 -13.97 -1.04
C ASP A 100 5.75 -13.09 -0.07
N LEU A 101 5.04 -12.36 0.79
CA LEU A 101 5.62 -11.41 1.74
C LEU A 101 5.77 -12.00 3.15
N SER A 102 5.43 -13.28 3.37
CA SER A 102 5.47 -13.94 4.67
C SER A 102 6.88 -13.87 5.27
N TYR A 103 7.88 -14.33 4.54
CA TYR A 103 9.27 -14.31 5.01
C TYR A 103 9.80 -12.88 5.24
N LEU A 104 9.44 -11.92 4.38
CA LEU A 104 9.85 -10.52 4.54
C LEU A 104 9.24 -9.89 5.81
N THR A 105 7.93 -10.05 6.00
CA THR A 105 7.21 -9.46 7.13
C THR A 105 7.61 -10.11 8.46
N GLU A 106 7.75 -11.43 8.52
CA GLU A 106 8.22 -12.13 9.72
C GLU A 106 9.62 -11.68 10.14
N GLU A 107 10.55 -11.53 9.19
CA GLU A 107 11.92 -11.15 9.51
C GLU A 107 12.03 -9.67 9.90
N LEU A 108 11.21 -8.79 9.30
CA LEU A 108 11.10 -7.40 9.76
C LEU A 108 10.53 -7.33 11.19
N GLU A 109 9.50 -8.11 11.50
CA GLU A 109 8.90 -8.17 12.83
C GLU A 109 9.87 -8.67 13.89
N LYS A 110 10.69 -9.69 13.59
CA LYS A 110 11.78 -10.15 14.47
C LYS A 110 12.81 -9.06 14.80
N GLN A 111 12.99 -8.09 13.91
CA GLN A 111 13.87 -6.93 14.12
C GLN A 111 13.15 -5.75 14.82
N GLY A 112 11.91 -5.96 15.28
CA GLY A 112 11.13 -4.97 16.04
C GLY A 112 10.35 -3.97 15.18
N TYR A 113 10.19 -4.23 13.87
CA TYR A 113 9.34 -3.41 13.02
C TYR A 113 7.88 -3.86 13.07
N LYS A 114 6.94 -2.92 12.92
CA LYS A 114 5.54 -3.21 12.61
C LYS A 114 5.35 -3.13 11.10
N CYS A 115 4.75 -4.15 10.49
CA CYS A 115 4.53 -4.19 9.05
C CYS A 115 3.11 -3.75 8.67
N GLN A 116 3.02 -3.00 7.57
CA GLN A 116 1.79 -2.70 6.84
C GLN A 116 1.97 -3.12 5.37
N ILE A 117 0.94 -3.73 4.78
CA ILE A 117 0.84 -3.97 3.33
C ILE A 117 -0.27 -3.10 2.76
N GLU A 118 0.03 -2.41 1.65
CA GLU A 118 -0.98 -1.75 0.81
C GLU A 118 -1.18 -2.53 -0.49
N THR A 119 -2.36 -3.11 -0.69
CA THR A 119 -2.66 -3.99 -1.83
C THR A 119 -4.00 -3.60 -2.48
N SER A 120 -4.19 -3.92 -3.76
CA SER A 120 -5.51 -3.85 -4.38
C SER A 120 -6.48 -4.93 -3.88
N GLY A 121 -5.95 -6.02 -3.31
CA GLY A 121 -6.71 -7.21 -2.94
C GLY A 121 -7.06 -8.14 -4.11
N THR A 122 -6.43 -7.98 -5.29
CA THR A 122 -6.63 -8.90 -6.43
C THR A 122 -5.81 -10.20 -6.31
N GLN A 123 -4.89 -10.27 -5.36
CA GLN A 123 -4.05 -11.43 -5.08
C GLN A 123 -4.24 -11.92 -3.63
N LEU A 124 -3.80 -13.16 -3.36
CA LEU A 124 -3.76 -13.68 -1.99
C LEU A 124 -2.75 -12.88 -1.17
N VAL A 125 -3.13 -12.52 0.05
CA VAL A 125 -2.28 -11.71 0.92
C VAL A 125 -1.48 -12.66 1.83
N GLN A 126 -0.30 -13.07 1.35
CA GLN A 126 0.62 -13.94 2.08
C GLN A 126 1.60 -13.08 2.90
N CYS A 127 1.40 -13.03 4.21
CA CYS A 127 2.20 -12.23 5.14
C CYS A 127 2.08 -12.82 6.56
N SER A 128 2.92 -12.34 7.49
CA SER A 128 2.77 -12.64 8.91
C SER A 128 1.36 -12.28 9.42
N LEU A 129 0.94 -12.94 10.52
CA LEU A 129 -0.36 -12.66 11.13
C LEU A 129 -0.45 -11.25 11.75
N ASN A 130 0.68 -10.69 12.20
CA ASN A 130 0.72 -9.36 12.82
C ASN A 130 0.71 -8.21 11.81
N THR A 131 1.00 -8.50 10.53
CA THR A 131 1.02 -7.47 9.48
C THR A 131 -0.36 -6.84 9.32
N TRP A 132 -0.40 -5.51 9.35
CA TRP A 132 -1.58 -4.73 9.02
C TRP A 132 -1.82 -4.72 7.52
N VAL A 133 -2.97 -5.18 7.07
CA VAL A 133 -3.30 -5.23 5.64
C VAL A 133 -4.33 -4.16 5.32
N THR A 134 -3.92 -3.15 4.53
CA THR A 134 -4.80 -2.16 3.92
C THR A 134 -5.13 -2.60 2.50
N VAL A 135 -6.38 -3.00 2.28
CA VAL A 135 -6.91 -3.33 0.96
C VAL A 135 -7.56 -2.10 0.35
N SER A 136 -7.19 -1.77 -0.89
CA SER A 136 -7.79 -0.70 -1.69
C SER A 136 -8.44 -1.28 -2.95
N PRO A 137 -9.68 -1.80 -2.84
CA PRO A 137 -10.39 -2.46 -3.93
C PRO A 137 -10.46 -1.56 -5.17
N LYS A 138 -10.20 -2.13 -6.35
CA LYS A 138 -10.27 -1.39 -7.62
C LYS A 138 -11.53 -1.79 -8.37
N LYS A 139 -12.37 -0.80 -8.67
CA LYS A 139 -13.59 -1.00 -9.47
C LYS A 139 -13.23 -1.65 -10.82
N ASN A 140 -14.03 -2.61 -11.26
CA ASN A 140 -13.80 -3.46 -12.44
C ASN A 140 -12.64 -4.46 -12.33
N GLN A 141 -12.08 -4.65 -11.14
CA GLN A 141 -11.15 -5.73 -10.84
C GLN A 141 -11.81 -6.68 -9.83
N ASN A 142 -11.50 -7.97 -9.96
CA ASN A 142 -12.00 -8.96 -9.01
C ASN A 142 -11.17 -8.88 -7.72
N THR A 143 -11.73 -8.24 -6.69
CA THR A 143 -11.12 -8.24 -5.36
C THR A 143 -11.43 -9.58 -4.70
N LEU A 144 -10.39 -10.34 -4.32
CA LEU A 144 -10.57 -11.67 -3.75
C LEU A 144 -11.26 -11.59 -2.38
N ARG A 145 -12.23 -12.48 -2.16
CA ARG A 145 -12.86 -12.66 -0.85
C ARG A 145 -11.82 -12.90 0.25
N ALA A 146 -10.80 -13.71 -0.04
CA ALA A 146 -9.71 -13.98 0.90
C ALA A 146 -8.93 -12.71 1.30
N ALA A 147 -8.64 -11.81 0.35
CA ALA A 147 -7.96 -10.56 0.64
C ALA A 147 -8.82 -9.62 1.50
N ILE A 148 -10.12 -9.53 1.18
CA ILE A 148 -11.09 -8.74 1.95
C ILE A 148 -11.15 -9.25 3.40
N LEU A 149 -11.28 -10.55 3.61
CA LEU A 149 -11.33 -11.17 4.95
C LEU A 149 -10.00 -11.02 5.70
N ARG A 150 -8.86 -11.08 5.01
CA ARG A 150 -7.54 -10.87 5.62
C ARG A 150 -7.32 -9.43 6.07
N SER A 151 -7.94 -8.45 5.41
CA SER A 151 -7.73 -7.02 5.66
C SER A 151 -7.89 -6.63 7.13
N ASN A 152 -7.16 -5.60 7.53
CA ASN A 152 -7.40 -4.84 8.77
C ASN A 152 -8.14 -3.55 8.43
N GLU A 153 -7.86 -2.99 7.26
CA GLU A 153 -8.47 -1.78 6.73
C GLU A 153 -8.92 -1.97 5.27
N ILE A 154 -10.10 -1.46 4.95
CA ILE A 154 -10.54 -1.20 3.58
C ILE A 154 -10.43 0.32 3.36
N LYS A 155 -9.47 0.73 2.52
CA LYS A 155 -9.25 2.12 2.12
C LYS A 155 -9.74 2.31 0.68
N TYR A 156 -10.95 2.85 0.53
CA TYR A 156 -11.62 2.90 -0.76
C TYR A 156 -11.56 4.30 -1.39
N PRO A 157 -10.99 4.43 -2.61
CA PRO A 157 -10.97 5.70 -3.33
C PRO A 157 -12.36 6.02 -3.91
N VAL A 158 -12.80 7.26 -3.76
CA VAL A 158 -14.11 7.74 -4.22
C VAL A 158 -13.90 8.94 -5.12
N LEU A 159 -14.45 8.91 -6.33
CA LEU A 159 -14.55 10.08 -7.21
C LEU A 159 -15.98 10.60 -7.26
N LYS A 160 -16.95 9.69 -7.33
CA LYS A 160 -18.38 10.00 -7.43
C LYS A 160 -19.22 9.05 -6.61
N LYS A 161 -20.48 9.42 -6.37
CA LYS A 161 -21.38 8.69 -5.47
C LYS A 161 -21.59 7.24 -5.88
N GLU A 162 -21.58 6.94 -7.18
CA GLU A 162 -21.77 5.59 -7.72
C GLU A 162 -20.58 4.66 -7.42
N ASP A 163 -19.43 5.20 -6.99
CA ASP A 163 -18.31 4.37 -6.55
C ASP A 163 -18.63 3.66 -5.23
N LEU A 164 -19.48 4.26 -4.38
CA LEU A 164 -19.92 3.66 -3.12
C LEU A 164 -20.73 2.37 -3.32
N LEU A 165 -21.40 2.20 -4.46
CA LEU A 165 -22.15 0.97 -4.78
C LEU A 165 -21.23 -0.25 -4.85
N TYR A 166 -19.98 -0.07 -5.30
CA TYR A 166 -19.01 -1.16 -5.31
C TYR A 166 -18.48 -1.42 -3.89
N LEU A 167 -18.25 -0.38 -3.09
CA LEU A 167 -17.88 -0.54 -1.69
C LEU A 167 -18.95 -1.31 -0.91
N ASP A 168 -20.24 -0.98 -1.08
CA ASP A 168 -21.33 -1.68 -0.41
C ASP A 168 -21.29 -3.20 -0.70
N LYS A 169 -20.98 -3.61 -1.94
CA LYS A 169 -20.78 -5.03 -2.31
C LYS A 169 -19.61 -5.67 -1.56
N ILE A 170 -18.50 -4.95 -1.41
CA ILE A 170 -17.34 -5.41 -0.63
C ILE A 170 -17.72 -5.56 0.85
N LEU A 171 -18.46 -4.61 1.43
CA LEU A 171 -18.86 -4.63 2.83
C LEU A 171 -19.84 -5.78 3.16
N LEU A 172 -20.64 -6.25 2.19
CA LEU A 172 -21.46 -7.44 2.37
C LEU A 172 -20.63 -8.70 2.68
N VAL A 173 -19.40 -8.78 2.18
CA VAL A 173 -18.47 -9.90 2.45
C VAL A 173 -18.05 -9.93 3.92
N LEU A 174 -18.02 -8.77 4.58
CA LEU A 174 -17.59 -8.60 5.97
C LEU A 174 -18.69 -8.83 7.00
N LYS A 175 -19.90 -9.22 6.58
CA LYS A 175 -20.96 -9.56 7.54
C LYS A 175 -20.50 -10.75 8.39
N ASN A 176 -20.61 -10.61 9.71
CA ASN A 176 -20.22 -11.61 10.72
C ASN A 176 -18.73 -11.96 10.75
N THR A 177 -17.86 -11.04 10.33
CA THR A 177 -16.40 -11.21 10.43
C THR A 177 -15.84 -10.36 11.58
N LYS A 178 -14.51 -10.41 11.79
CA LYS A 178 -13.82 -9.48 12.70
C LYS A 178 -14.12 -8.02 12.33
N LYS A 179 -13.86 -7.09 13.24
CA LYS A 179 -13.97 -5.66 12.93
C LYS A 179 -12.90 -5.26 11.89
N HIS A 180 -13.33 -4.54 10.85
CA HIS A 180 -12.45 -3.93 9.85
C HIS A 180 -12.57 -2.40 9.94
N HIS A 181 -11.46 -1.70 9.75
CA HIS A 181 -11.47 -0.24 9.61
C HIS A 181 -11.89 0.13 8.20
N ILE A 182 -12.86 1.05 8.08
CA ILE A 182 -13.28 1.56 6.78
C ILE A 182 -12.80 3.00 6.67
N SER A 183 -12.06 3.27 5.58
CA SER A 183 -11.52 4.58 5.25
C SER A 183 -11.98 4.98 3.85
N LEU A 184 -12.57 6.17 3.68
CA LEU A 184 -12.88 6.72 2.36
C LEU A 184 -11.84 7.76 1.97
N GLN A 185 -11.37 7.69 0.72
CA GLN A 185 -10.34 8.58 0.19
C GLN A 185 -10.84 9.32 -1.04
N PRO A 186 -10.96 10.66 -1.00
CA PRO A 186 -11.34 11.43 -2.18
C PRO A 186 -10.21 11.38 -3.23
N ILE A 187 -10.57 11.11 -4.48
CA ILE A 187 -9.62 11.10 -5.59
C ILE A 187 -9.25 12.54 -5.99
N SER A 188 -7.95 12.77 -6.26
CA SER A 188 -7.41 14.00 -6.87
C SER A 188 -7.77 15.31 -6.18
N GLN A 189 -7.94 15.31 -4.84
CA GLN A 189 -8.38 16.49 -4.08
C GLN A 189 -9.67 17.13 -4.62
N ASN A 190 -10.51 16.35 -5.31
CA ASN A 190 -11.76 16.82 -5.86
C ASN A 190 -12.74 17.17 -4.72
N LYS A 191 -13.28 18.41 -4.74
CA LYS A 191 -14.16 18.92 -3.70
C LYS A 191 -15.46 18.12 -3.56
N GLU A 192 -16.09 17.75 -4.68
CA GLU A 192 -17.31 16.94 -4.64
C GLU A 192 -17.04 15.54 -4.06
N ALA A 193 -15.93 14.92 -4.46
CA ALA A 193 -15.49 13.64 -3.90
C ALA A 193 -15.22 13.73 -2.40
N LEU A 194 -14.61 14.84 -1.95
CA LEU A 194 -14.36 15.12 -0.54
C LEU A 194 -15.67 15.26 0.23
N ASP A 195 -16.64 16.02 -0.28
CA ASP A 195 -17.94 16.20 0.36
C ASP A 195 -18.71 14.88 0.48
N ILE A 196 -18.65 14.03 -0.56
CA ILE A 196 -19.21 12.67 -0.52
C ILE A 196 -18.54 11.84 0.58
N CYS A 197 -17.21 11.86 0.66
CA CYS A 197 -16.46 11.11 1.65
C CYS A 197 -16.77 11.59 3.07
N ILE A 198 -16.75 12.91 3.31
CA ILE A 198 -17.08 13.51 4.62
C ILE A 198 -18.47 13.07 5.05
N LYS A 199 -19.48 13.29 4.21
CA LYS A 199 -20.87 12.95 4.53
C LYS A 199 -21.02 11.46 4.86
N LYS A 200 -20.47 10.57 4.03
CA LYS A 200 -20.59 9.13 4.23
C LYS A 200 -19.80 8.66 5.47
N CYS A 201 -18.62 9.22 5.73
CA CYS A 201 -17.83 8.89 6.91
C CYS A 201 -18.52 9.31 8.20
N THR A 202 -19.05 10.54 8.27
CA THR A 202 -19.78 11.04 9.45
C THR A 202 -20.99 10.16 9.76
N ILE A 203 -21.78 9.79 8.75
CA ILE A 203 -23.00 8.96 8.94
C ILE A 203 -22.65 7.56 9.45
N ASN A 204 -21.58 6.95 8.95
CA ASN A 204 -21.26 5.54 9.25
C ASN A 204 -20.17 5.38 10.32
N ASN A 205 -19.71 6.48 10.93
CA ASN A 205 -18.57 6.50 11.83
C ASN A 205 -17.31 5.84 11.22
N TRP A 206 -17.03 6.18 9.97
CA TRP A 206 -15.84 5.73 9.23
C TRP A 206 -14.76 6.81 9.22
N ARG A 207 -13.55 6.43 8.83
CA ARG A 207 -12.40 7.35 8.75
C ARG A 207 -12.37 8.06 7.41
N LEU A 208 -12.12 9.36 7.42
CA LEU A 208 -11.71 10.08 6.22
C LEU A 208 -10.19 9.91 6.03
N SER A 209 -9.77 9.37 4.89
CA SER A 209 -8.37 9.23 4.49
C SER A 209 -8.02 10.32 3.48
N ILE A 210 -7.26 11.31 3.89
CA ILE A 210 -6.71 12.33 2.98
C ILE A 210 -5.30 11.90 2.54
N GLN A 211 -4.91 12.27 1.32
CA GLN A 211 -3.54 12.04 0.84
C GLN A 211 -2.60 13.10 1.42
N LEU A 212 -2.29 13.01 2.73
CA LEU A 212 -1.56 14.04 3.47
C LEU A 212 -0.22 14.42 2.85
N HIS A 213 0.50 13.43 2.30
CA HIS A 213 1.80 13.63 1.65
C HIS A 213 1.72 14.63 0.47
N LYS A 214 0.59 14.71 -0.24
CA LYS A 214 0.37 15.68 -1.32
C LYS A 214 0.28 17.13 -0.81
N TYR A 215 -0.17 17.32 0.43
CA TYR A 215 -0.22 18.64 1.07
C TYR A 215 1.12 19.03 1.71
N LEU A 216 1.82 18.04 2.27
CA LEU A 216 3.12 18.26 2.92
C LEU A 216 4.29 18.30 1.93
N LEU A 217 4.06 17.99 0.66
CA LEU A 217 5.09 17.90 -0.39
C LEU A 217 6.23 16.93 -0.02
N ILE A 218 5.85 15.81 0.59
CA ILE A 218 6.76 14.71 0.93
C ILE A 218 6.45 13.48 0.07
N GLN A 219 7.44 12.59 -0.05
CA GLN A 219 7.32 11.32 -0.76
C GLN A 219 6.44 10.33 0.00
#